data_AF-A0A8M1FJ60-F1
#
_entry.id   AF-A0A8M1FJ60-F1
#
_cell.length_a   1.000
_cell.length_b   1.000
_cell.length_c   1.000
_cell.angle_alpha   90.00
_cell.angle_beta   90.00
_cell.angle_gamma   90.00
#
_symmetry.space_group_name_H-M   'P 1'
#
loop_
_entity.id
_entity.type
_entity.pdbx_description
1 polymer ?
#
loop_
_entity_poly.entity_id
_entity_poly.type
_entity_poly.pdbx_seq_one_letter_code
_entity_poly.pdbx_strand_id
1 'polypeptide(L)'
;GYGILVACSSSCPVMFNKLWGTTLFMAGFFTPGSVMVGIYGKIFAVSRKHARAINNLPENQNNQMRKDKKAAKTLGIVMGVFLLCWFPCFFTILLDPFLDFSTPVVLFDALTWFGYFNSTCNPLIYGFFYPWFRRALKYILLGKIFSSHFHNTNLFTQKETE
;
A
#
# COMPACT_ATOMS: atom_id res chain seq x y z
N GLY A 1 -32.96 17.45 9.17
CA GLY A 1 -32.18 17.30 10.42
C GLY A 1 -30.75 17.78 10.23
N TYR A 2 -29.96 17.05 9.43
CA TYR A 2 -28.52 17.26 9.28
C TYR A 2 -28.10 18.53 8.53
N GLY A 3 -28.91 19.02 7.58
CA GLY A 3 -28.62 20.28 6.86
C GLY A 3 -28.62 21.54 7.74
N ILE A 4 -29.35 21.53 8.86
CA ILE A 4 -29.39 22.66 9.81
C ILE A 4 -28.20 22.60 10.77
N LEU A 5 -27.70 21.39 11.10
CA LEU A 5 -26.49 21.20 11.90
C LEU A 5 -25.21 21.61 11.14
N VAL A 6 -25.15 21.39 9.82
CA VAL A 6 -24.02 21.81 8.96
C VAL A 6 -23.97 23.33 8.80
N ALA A 7 -25.12 24.00 8.73
CA ALA A 7 -25.17 25.47 8.67
C ALA A 7 -24.65 26.16 9.95
N CYS A 8 -24.62 25.46 11.08
CA CYS A 8 -24.13 25.96 12.38
C CYS A 8 -22.77 25.40 12.81
N SER A 9 -22.15 24.48 12.06
CA SER A 9 -20.81 23.95 12.37
C SER A 9 -19.79 24.58 11.44
N SER A 10 -18.70 25.10 12.01
CA SER A 10 -17.49 25.57 11.29
C SER A 10 -16.70 24.42 10.64
N SER A 11 -17.36 23.32 10.28
CA SER A 11 -16.80 22.18 9.58
C SER A 11 -17.24 22.24 8.12
N CYS A 12 -16.31 22.06 7.18
CA CYS A 12 -16.62 21.93 5.75
C CYS A 12 -16.78 20.45 5.40
N PRO A 13 -17.98 19.85 5.49
CA PRO A 13 -18.14 18.45 5.14
C PRO A 13 -17.97 18.28 3.63
N VAL A 14 -17.10 17.35 3.24
CA VAL A 14 -16.94 16.96 1.83
C VAL A 14 -18.13 16.07 1.48
N MET A 15 -19.10 16.64 0.75
CA MET A 15 -20.31 15.95 0.34
C MET A 15 -20.15 15.42 -1.09
N PHE A 16 -20.38 14.12 -1.28
CA PHE A 16 -20.38 13.49 -2.61
C PHE A 16 -21.79 13.07 -2.99
N ASN A 17 -22.24 13.41 -4.20
CA ASN A 17 -23.49 12.88 -4.73
C ASN A 17 -23.33 11.39 -5.09
N LYS A 18 -24.44 10.62 -5.14
CA LYS A 18 -24.47 9.18 -5.48
C LYS A 18 -23.60 8.84 -6.71
N LEU A 19 -23.70 9.66 -7.76
CA LEU A 19 -22.93 9.51 -8.99
C LEU A 19 -21.42 9.68 -8.76
N TRP A 20 -21.02 10.74 -8.05
CA TRP A 20 -19.60 11.04 -7.78
C TRP A 20 -18.98 10.05 -6.81
N GLY A 21 -19.70 9.65 -5.75
CA GLY A 21 -19.24 8.62 -4.80
C GLY A 21 -19.01 7.27 -5.50
N THR A 22 -19.96 6.86 -6.35
CA THR A 22 -19.82 5.63 -7.15
C THR A 22 -18.66 5.72 -8.13
N THR A 23 -18.50 6.86 -8.81
CA THR A 23 -17.41 7.06 -9.79
C THR A 23 -16.04 7.01 -9.11
N LEU A 24 -15.90 7.64 -7.95
CA LEU A 24 -14.66 7.64 -7.16
C LEU A 24 -14.31 6.24 -6.64
N PHE A 25 -15.30 5.46 -6.18
CA PHE A 25 -15.09 4.08 -5.78
C PHE A 25 -14.60 3.21 -6.95
N MET A 26 -15.27 3.30 -8.10
CA MET A 26 -14.97 2.46 -9.26
C MET A 26 -13.63 2.82 -9.91
N ALA A 27 -13.38 4.11 -10.13
CA ALA A 27 -12.16 4.59 -10.79
C ALA A 27 -10.95 4.64 -9.83
N GLY A 28 -11.18 5.00 -8.56
CA GLY A 28 -10.12 5.21 -7.57
C GLY A 28 -9.68 3.95 -6.82
N PHE A 29 -10.56 2.95 -6.67
CA PHE A 29 -10.27 1.76 -5.86
C PHE A 29 -10.48 0.46 -6.61
N PHE A 30 -11.67 0.26 -7.18
CA PHE A 30 -12.06 -1.04 -7.72
C PHE A 30 -11.25 -1.42 -8.96
N THR A 31 -11.12 -0.49 -9.91
CA THR A 31 -10.36 -0.70 -11.15
C THR A 31 -8.86 -0.90 -10.87
N PRO A 32 -8.15 0.04 -10.20
CA PRO A 32 -6.74 -0.15 -9.92
C PRO A 32 -6.48 -1.35 -8.98
N GLY A 33 -7.34 -1.58 -7.98
CA GLY A 33 -7.22 -2.73 -7.07
C GLY A 33 -7.35 -4.07 -7.79
N SER A 34 -8.33 -4.20 -8.68
CA SER A 34 -8.53 -5.43 -9.47
C SER A 34 -7.35 -5.71 -10.41
N VAL A 35 -6.85 -4.67 -11.09
CA VAL A 35 -5.67 -4.77 -11.97
C VAL A 35 -4.44 -5.20 -11.17
N MET A 36 -4.19 -4.56 -10.03
CA MET A 36 -3.07 -4.90 -9.14
C MET A 36 -3.15 -6.35 -8.68
N VAL A 37 -4.30 -6.78 -8.14
CA VAL A 37 -4.50 -8.18 -7.70
C VAL A 37 -4.29 -9.16 -8.85
N GLY A 38 -4.78 -8.84 -10.05
CA GLY A 38 -4.59 -9.66 -11.25
C GLY A 38 -3.12 -9.83 -11.64
N ILE A 39 -2.37 -8.73 -11.71
CA ILE A 39 -0.95 -8.73 -12.07
C ILE A 39 -0.13 -9.51 -11.03
N TYR A 40 -0.28 -9.19 -9.73
CA TYR A 40 0.45 -9.87 -8.66
C TYR A 40 0.09 -11.35 -8.54
N GLY A 41 -1.18 -11.70 -8.76
CA GLY A 41 -1.63 -13.09 -8.81
C GLY A 41 -0.97 -13.87 -9.95
N LYS A 42 -0.85 -13.26 -11.13
CA LYS A 42 -0.14 -13.86 -12.28
C LYS A 42 1.35 -14.02 -12.00
N ILE A 43 2.01 -13.01 -11.43
CA ILE A 43 3.43 -13.08 -11.04
C ILE A 43 3.67 -14.22 -10.04
N PHE A 44 2.81 -14.36 -9.05
CA PHE A 44 2.91 -15.43 -8.06
C PHE A 44 2.68 -16.81 -8.67
N ALA A 45 1.69 -16.94 -9.56
CA ALA A 45 1.41 -18.19 -10.29
C ALA A 45 2.58 -18.60 -11.19
N VAL A 46 3.16 -17.65 -11.94
CA VAL A 46 4.34 -17.87 -12.79
C VAL A 46 5.53 -18.31 -11.94
N SER A 47 5.80 -17.61 -10.84
CA SER A 47 6.86 -17.95 -9.89
C SER A 47 6.69 -19.37 -9.29
N ARG A 48 5.45 -19.78 -9.00
CA ARG A 48 5.11 -21.13 -8.52
C ARG A 48 5.31 -22.20 -9.60
N LYS A 49 4.99 -21.91 -10.86
CA LYS A 49 5.19 -22.82 -11.99
C LYS A 49 6.67 -23.04 -12.27
N HIS A 50 7.47 -21.97 -12.28
CA HIS A 50 8.92 -22.06 -12.37
C HIS A 50 9.53 -22.85 -11.19
N ALA A 51 9.01 -22.68 -9.96
CA ALA A 51 9.46 -23.48 -8.80
C ALA A 51 9.32 -25.00 -9.00
N ARG A 52 8.20 -25.44 -9.59
CA ARG A 52 7.91 -26.85 -9.79
C ARG A 52 8.71 -27.46 -10.95
N ALA A 53 9.09 -26.65 -11.93
CA ALA A 53 9.86 -27.09 -13.09
C ALA A 53 11.39 -27.14 -12.84
N ILE A 54 11.90 -26.53 -11.77
CA ILE A 54 13.33 -26.22 -11.54
C ILE A 54 13.97 -27.16 -10.49
N ASN A 55 13.44 -28.37 -10.27
CA ASN A 55 14.17 -29.38 -9.48
C ASN A 55 15.53 -29.79 -10.13
N ASN A 56 15.83 -29.35 -11.36
CA ASN A 56 17.04 -29.72 -12.13
C ASN A 56 17.97 -28.54 -12.52
N LEU A 57 17.77 -27.32 -12.00
CA LEU A 57 18.58 -26.14 -12.37
C LEU A 57 19.73 -25.89 -11.35
N PRO A 58 20.85 -25.27 -11.77
CA PRO A 58 22.02 -25.08 -10.91
C PRO A 58 21.71 -24.22 -9.69
N GLU A 59 22.34 -24.55 -8.57
CA GLU A 59 22.06 -24.04 -7.22
C GLU A 59 21.98 -22.50 -7.13
N ASN A 60 22.78 -21.80 -7.95
CA ASN A 60 22.85 -20.35 -7.96
C ASN A 60 21.56 -19.69 -8.52
N GLN A 61 20.96 -20.26 -9.58
CA GLN A 61 19.66 -19.81 -10.11
C GLN A 61 18.50 -20.12 -9.16
N ASN A 62 18.59 -21.26 -8.47
CA ASN A 62 17.63 -21.65 -7.44
C ASN A 62 17.62 -20.67 -6.24
N ASN A 63 18.80 -20.22 -5.80
CA ASN A 63 18.92 -19.24 -4.72
C ASN A 63 18.44 -17.84 -5.11
N GLN A 64 18.70 -17.38 -6.33
CA GLN A 64 18.18 -16.10 -6.82
C GLN A 64 16.65 -16.12 -6.90
N MET A 65 16.08 -17.18 -7.50
CA MET A 65 14.63 -17.29 -7.65
C MET A 65 13.89 -17.47 -6.30
N ARG A 66 14.54 -18.03 -5.27
CA ARG A 66 14.02 -18.04 -3.88
C ARG A 66 13.97 -16.63 -3.28
N LYS A 67 14.97 -15.79 -3.55
CA LYS A 67 14.98 -14.39 -3.09
C LYS A 67 13.89 -13.58 -3.78
N ASP A 68 13.74 -13.75 -5.09
CA ASP A 68 12.72 -13.04 -5.88
C ASP A 68 11.30 -13.41 -5.45
N LYS A 69 11.05 -14.69 -5.14
CA LYS A 69 9.77 -15.14 -4.54
C LYS A 69 9.50 -14.51 -3.18
N LYS A 70 10.54 -14.39 -2.34
CA LYS A 70 10.39 -13.77 -1.03
C LYS A 70 10.04 -12.29 -1.19
N ALA A 71 10.69 -11.59 -2.12
CA ALA A 71 10.34 -10.21 -2.47
C ALA A 71 8.90 -10.11 -2.99
N ALA A 72 8.51 -10.93 -3.98
CA ALA A 72 7.17 -10.92 -4.58
C ALA A 72 6.05 -11.26 -3.56
N LYS A 73 6.26 -12.22 -2.66
CA LYS A 73 5.32 -12.53 -1.57
C LYS A 73 5.14 -11.31 -0.65
N THR A 74 6.24 -10.65 -0.33
CA THR A 74 6.25 -9.49 0.56
C THR A 74 5.52 -8.33 -0.14
N LEU A 75 5.76 -8.09 -1.44
CA LEU A 75 5.02 -7.15 -2.31
C LEU A 75 3.50 -7.43 -2.36
N GLY A 76 3.10 -8.70 -2.47
CA GLY A 76 1.68 -9.07 -2.46
C GLY A 76 0.98 -8.75 -1.13
N ILE A 77 1.65 -8.98 0.00
CA ILE A 77 1.10 -8.65 1.33
C ILE A 77 0.89 -7.14 1.47
N VAL A 78 1.80 -6.33 0.94
CA VAL A 78 1.70 -4.85 0.97
C VAL A 78 0.48 -4.36 0.25
N MET A 79 0.30 -4.87 -0.97
CA MET A 79 -0.79 -4.43 -1.82
C MET A 79 -2.11 -4.82 -1.16
N GLY A 80 -2.16 -5.98 -0.51
CA GLY A 80 -3.26 -6.35 0.37
C GLY A 80 -3.49 -5.35 1.51
N VAL A 81 -2.45 -5.01 2.29
CA VAL A 81 -2.57 -4.06 3.41
C VAL A 81 -2.97 -2.66 2.93
N PHE A 82 -2.42 -2.19 1.82
CA PHE A 82 -2.76 -0.91 1.20
C PHE A 82 -4.23 -0.89 0.78
N LEU A 83 -4.69 -1.93 0.07
CA LEU A 83 -6.09 -2.05 -0.33
C LEU A 83 -7.02 -2.17 0.89
N LEU A 84 -6.63 -2.91 1.92
CA LEU A 84 -7.41 -3.04 3.17
C LEU A 84 -7.47 -1.74 3.98
N CYS A 85 -6.43 -0.91 3.90
CA CYS A 85 -6.40 0.41 4.56
C CYS A 85 -7.31 1.41 3.83
N TRP A 86 -7.38 1.32 2.50
CA TRP A 86 -8.21 2.19 1.67
C TRP A 86 -9.67 1.72 1.53
N PHE A 87 -9.92 0.42 1.63
CA PHE A 87 -11.25 -0.17 1.49
C PHE A 87 -12.32 0.50 2.38
N PRO A 88 -12.09 0.73 3.69
CA PRO A 88 -13.09 1.31 4.57
C PRO A 88 -13.44 2.75 4.18
N CYS A 89 -12.46 3.54 3.72
CA CYS A 89 -12.65 4.92 3.29
C CYS A 89 -13.38 5.01 1.93
N PHE A 90 -13.03 4.17 0.96
CA PHE A 90 -13.76 4.13 -0.31
C PHE A 90 -15.18 3.58 -0.14
N PHE A 91 -15.37 2.63 0.78
CA PHE A 91 -16.66 2.04 1.08
C PHE A 91 -17.61 3.05 1.75
N THR A 92 -17.11 3.97 2.60
CA THR A 92 -17.94 5.07 3.12
C THR A 92 -18.32 6.07 2.05
N ILE A 93 -17.39 6.48 1.18
CA ILE A 93 -17.68 7.38 0.05
C ILE A 93 -18.76 6.78 -0.86
N LEU A 94 -18.79 5.45 -0.99
CA LEU A 94 -19.85 4.74 -1.69
C LEU A 94 -21.16 4.71 -0.90
N LEU A 95 -21.16 4.29 0.37
CA LEU A 95 -22.40 4.04 1.14
C LEU A 95 -23.10 5.29 1.67
N ASP A 96 -22.34 6.33 2.04
CA ASP A 96 -22.87 7.54 2.66
C ASP A 96 -24.02 8.19 1.86
N PRO A 97 -23.91 8.34 0.52
CA PRO A 97 -25.01 8.86 -0.28
C PRO A 97 -26.17 7.86 -0.48
N PHE A 98 -26.00 6.56 -0.22
CA PHE A 98 -27.09 5.55 -0.28
C PHE A 98 -27.85 5.41 1.04
N LEU A 99 -27.26 5.83 2.16
CA LEU A 99 -27.86 5.81 3.50
C LEU A 99 -28.49 7.16 3.89
N ASP A 100 -28.69 8.06 2.93
CA ASP A 100 -29.22 9.43 3.15
C ASP A 100 -28.50 10.16 4.30
N PHE A 101 -27.17 10.01 4.39
CA PHE A 101 -26.33 10.63 5.43
C PHE A 101 -26.70 10.25 6.88
N SER A 102 -27.34 9.09 7.09
CA SER A 102 -27.64 8.56 8.44
C SER A 102 -26.45 7.86 9.10
N THR A 103 -25.27 7.89 8.48
CA THR A 103 -24.04 7.31 9.03
C THR A 103 -23.64 8.08 10.31
N PRO A 104 -23.41 7.40 11.46
CA PRO A 104 -22.99 8.07 12.68
C PRO A 104 -21.62 8.75 12.47
N VAL A 105 -21.51 10.01 12.91
CA VAL A 105 -20.32 10.86 12.69
C VAL A 105 -19.03 10.21 13.18
N VAL A 106 -19.08 9.51 14.32
CA VAL A 106 -17.93 8.77 14.88
C VAL A 106 -17.42 7.69 13.93
N LEU A 107 -18.32 7.01 13.21
CA LEU A 107 -17.95 5.97 12.25
C LEU A 107 -17.34 6.60 11.00
N PHE A 108 -17.89 7.71 10.51
CA PHE A 108 -17.33 8.47 9.40
C PHE A 108 -15.93 9.01 9.70
N ASP A 109 -15.73 9.59 10.89
CA ASP A 109 -14.44 10.09 11.35
C ASP A 109 -13.42 8.95 11.49
N ALA A 110 -13.79 7.85 12.13
CA ALA A 110 -12.90 6.69 12.28
C ALA A 110 -12.44 6.13 10.91
N LEU A 111 -13.35 6.05 9.94
CA LEU A 111 -13.06 5.54 8.60
C LEU A 111 -12.22 6.53 7.77
N THR A 112 -12.41 7.84 7.98
CA THR A 112 -11.55 8.88 7.41
C THR A 112 -10.12 8.80 7.99
N TRP A 113 -9.99 8.53 9.30
CA TRP A 113 -8.72 8.29 9.97
C TRP A 113 -7.96 7.07 9.41
N PHE A 114 -8.67 6.01 9.03
CA PHE A 114 -8.07 4.90 8.29
C PHE A 114 -7.47 5.35 6.95
N GLY A 115 -8.14 6.24 6.23
CA GLY A 115 -7.59 6.87 5.03
C GLY A 115 -6.30 7.64 5.30
N TYR A 116 -6.22 8.39 6.40
CA TYR A 116 -4.98 9.09 6.80
C TYR A 116 -3.84 8.13 7.18
N PHE A 117 -4.17 6.94 7.70
CA PHE A 117 -3.21 5.88 7.98
C PHE A 117 -2.46 5.40 6.71
N ASN A 118 -2.99 5.67 5.50
CA ASN A 118 -2.25 5.45 4.26
C ASN A 118 -0.91 6.21 4.23
N SER A 119 -0.88 7.43 4.77
CA SER A 119 0.36 8.22 4.78
C SER A 119 1.43 7.61 5.69
N THR A 120 1.04 7.01 6.82
CA THR A 120 1.96 6.27 7.70
C THR A 120 2.32 4.90 7.12
N CYS A 121 1.44 4.29 6.31
CA CYS A 121 1.77 3.11 5.53
C CYS A 121 2.92 3.37 4.54
N ASN A 122 3.04 4.56 3.93
CA ASN A 122 4.09 4.81 2.94
C ASN A 122 5.53 4.59 3.47
N PRO A 123 6.00 5.20 4.58
CA PRO A 123 7.31 4.90 5.16
C PRO A 123 7.47 3.45 5.63
N LEU A 124 6.40 2.83 6.12
CA LEU A 124 6.41 1.39 6.47
C LEU A 124 6.61 0.54 5.22
N ILE A 125 5.97 0.92 4.10
CA ILE A 125 6.16 0.27 2.82
C ILE A 125 7.63 0.34 2.42
N TYR A 126 8.19 1.53 2.28
CA TYR A 126 9.59 1.65 1.91
C TYR A 126 10.53 0.96 2.93
N GLY A 127 10.21 1.10 4.23
CA GLY A 127 10.91 0.54 5.37
C GLY A 127 10.83 -0.97 5.56
N PHE A 128 9.91 -1.68 4.94
CA PHE A 128 9.86 -3.15 4.99
C PHE A 128 10.27 -3.78 3.67
N PHE A 129 9.94 -3.14 2.54
CA PHE A 129 10.11 -3.73 1.20
C PHE A 129 11.49 -3.51 0.61
N TYR A 130 12.09 -2.33 0.79
CA TYR A 130 13.37 -2.01 0.19
C TYR A 130 14.51 -2.29 1.18
N PRO A 131 15.34 -3.34 0.95
CA PRO A 131 16.48 -3.64 1.82
C PRO A 131 17.47 -2.48 1.90
N TRP A 132 17.65 -1.74 0.82
CA TRP A 132 18.49 -0.52 0.80
C TRP A 132 17.86 0.58 1.66
N PHE A 133 16.53 0.75 1.61
CA PHE A 133 15.84 1.78 2.38
C PHE A 133 15.84 1.46 3.87
N ARG A 134 15.75 0.17 4.23
CA ARG A 134 15.99 -0.30 5.60
C ARG A 134 17.39 0.03 6.11
N ARG A 135 18.41 -0.16 5.26
CA ARG A 135 19.77 0.23 5.58
C ARG A 135 19.85 1.75 5.78
N ALA A 136 19.30 2.53 4.86
CA ALA A 136 19.23 4.00 4.97
C ALA A 136 18.54 4.45 6.27
N LEU A 137 17.35 3.92 6.56
CA LEU A 137 16.62 4.20 7.81
C LEU A 137 17.42 3.82 9.06
N LYS A 138 18.11 2.68 9.05
CA LYS A 138 19.01 2.32 10.16
C LYS A 138 20.13 3.34 10.32
N TYR A 139 20.80 3.76 9.25
CA TYR A 139 21.84 4.79 9.34
C TYR A 139 21.30 6.12 9.87
N ILE A 140 20.07 6.49 9.46
CA ILE A 140 19.39 7.69 9.93
C ILE A 140 19.06 7.58 11.43
N LEU A 141 18.43 6.47 11.86
CA LEU A 141 18.01 6.25 13.24
C LEU A 141 19.20 6.05 14.21
N LEU A 142 20.30 5.46 13.75
CA LEU A 142 21.52 5.30 14.54
C LEU A 142 22.42 6.55 14.53
N GLY A 143 22.01 7.66 13.90
CA GLY A 143 22.75 8.93 13.89
C GLY A 143 24.11 8.86 13.18
N LYS A 144 24.37 7.79 12.41
CA LYS A 144 25.66 7.56 11.73
C LYS A 144 25.84 8.40 10.47
N ILE A 145 24.86 9.25 10.12
CA ILE A 145 24.90 10.17 8.98
C ILE A 145 26.08 11.17 9.09
N PHE A 146 26.43 11.58 10.32
CA PHE A 146 27.49 12.58 10.58
C PHE A 146 28.90 11.99 10.79
N SER A 147 29.07 10.67 10.68
CA SER A 147 30.39 10.05 10.79
C SER A 147 31.12 10.13 9.44
N SER A 148 32.34 10.66 9.40
CA SER A 148 33.18 10.85 8.19
C SER A 148 33.43 9.59 7.34
N HIS A 149 32.95 8.41 7.74
CA HIS A 149 33.04 7.16 6.98
C HIS A 149 31.89 6.94 5.97
N PHE A 150 30.93 7.88 5.87
CA PHE A 150 29.78 7.75 4.95
C PHE A 150 30.20 7.70 3.46
N HIS A 151 31.32 8.33 3.11
CA HIS A 151 31.80 8.43 1.72
C HIS A 151 32.08 7.09 1.03
N ASN A 152 32.25 5.98 1.78
CA ASN A 152 32.55 4.64 1.23
C ASN A 152 31.44 3.61 1.41
N THR A 153 30.27 3.97 1.95
CA THR A 153 29.24 2.99 2.27
C THR A 153 28.27 2.80 1.10
N ASN A 154 28.47 1.72 0.32
CA ASN A 154 27.58 1.32 -0.77
C ASN A 154 26.18 0.94 -0.26
N LEU A 155 25.23 1.87 -0.36
CA LEU A 155 23.80 1.65 -0.08
C LEU A 155 23.15 0.69 -1.08
N PHE A 156 23.64 0.69 -2.31
CA PHE A 156 23.32 -0.29 -3.33
C PHE A 156 24.35 -1.42 -3.25
N THR A 157 23.93 -2.62 -2.87
CA THR A 157 24.79 -3.79 -3.10
C THR A 157 24.83 -3.98 -4.61
N GLN A 158 25.99 -3.77 -5.24
CA GLN A 158 26.23 -4.06 -6.66
C GLN A 158 25.59 -5.39 -7.03
N LYS A 159 24.42 -5.32 -7.69
CA LYS A 159 23.79 -6.41 -8.43
C LYS A 159 22.70 -5.89 -9.38
N GLU A 160 22.93 -4.71 -9.94
CA GLU A 160 22.16 -4.11 -11.05
C GLU A 160 23.09 -3.61 -12.17
N THR A 161 24.26 -4.24 -12.32
CA THR A 161 25.08 -4.13 -13.53
C THR A 161 25.50 -5.54 -13.92
N GLU A 162 24.59 -6.21 -14.61
CA GLU A 162 24.83 -7.11 -15.75
C GLU A 162 23.49 -7.37 -16.45
#